data_AF-A0A150WG33-F1
#
_entry.id   AF-A0A150WG33-F1
#
_cell.length_a   1.000
_cell.length_b   1.000
_cell.length_c   1.000
_cell.angle_alpha   90.00
_cell.angle_beta   90.00
_cell.angle_gamma   90.00
#
_symmetry.space_group_name_H-M   'P 1'
#
loop_
_entity.id
_entity.type
_entity.pdbx_description
1 polymer ?
#
loop_
_entity_poly.entity_id
_entity_poly.type
_entity_poly.pdbx_seq_one_letter_code
_entity_poly.pdbx_strand_id
1 'polypeptide(L)'
;MNFSHGLIFILSLMLGSASFAAGIKPRACLTEHIDEALELNKKRAPHYERLSNGKSKEVTKRLISMERKLRLISPVADLLVQPFQRVGIPMTCDYFISMNETPKFRAVNPAGKDSLDNFRPAAVEVMQKYLLQFYKEREYNELANYADELIHELEREPRYNCMVRHILESIRRIAVLIPRHEKMAQERLGDSTMFIANLMLRSHIALLDESSEIDHVAAPLQAEALPIVCQDVPYIPWP
;
A
#
# COMPACT_ATOMS: atom_id res chain seq x y z
N MET A 1 -70.97 -32.49 -19.01
CA MET A 1 -70.27 -33.75 -18.68
C MET A 1 -68.79 -33.49 -18.85
N ASN A 2 -68.06 -33.52 -17.74
CA ASN A 2 -66.65 -33.14 -17.63
C ASN A 2 -65.76 -34.21 -18.27
N PHE A 3 -64.87 -33.80 -19.17
CA PHE A 3 -63.71 -34.60 -19.53
C PHE A 3 -62.51 -34.21 -18.66
N SER A 4 -61.95 -35.24 -18.05
CA SER A 4 -60.91 -35.25 -17.04
C SER A 4 -59.51 -35.17 -17.65
N HIS A 5 -58.70 -34.32 -17.05
CA HIS A 5 -57.26 -34.42 -16.76
C HIS A 5 -56.31 -35.14 -17.74
N GLY A 6 -55.31 -34.38 -18.20
CA GLY A 6 -54.08 -34.92 -18.77
C GLY A 6 -53.11 -33.82 -19.22
N LEU A 7 -52.90 -32.76 -18.42
CA LEU A 7 -51.93 -31.73 -18.74
C LEU A 7 -50.52 -32.23 -18.35
N ILE A 8 -49.78 -32.72 -19.34
CA ILE A 8 -48.35 -33.02 -19.22
C ILE A 8 -47.62 -31.68 -19.04
N PHE A 9 -47.18 -31.40 -17.82
CA PHE A 9 -46.28 -30.29 -17.51
C PHE A 9 -44.89 -30.62 -18.10
N ILE A 10 -44.60 -30.12 -19.30
CA ILE A 10 -43.22 -30.06 -19.79
C ILE A 10 -42.53 -28.93 -19.01
N LEU A 11 -41.94 -29.32 -17.88
CA LEU A 11 -41.01 -28.49 -17.13
C LEU A 11 -39.76 -28.33 -18.02
N SER A 12 -39.80 -27.31 -18.88
CA SER A 12 -38.64 -26.88 -19.64
C SER A 12 -37.65 -26.34 -18.61
N LEU A 13 -36.67 -27.17 -18.24
CA LEU A 13 -35.47 -26.73 -17.53
C LEU A 13 -34.85 -25.64 -18.41
N MET A 14 -35.12 -24.39 -18.06
CA MET A 14 -34.18 -23.29 -18.29
C MET A 14 -32.98 -23.58 -17.38
N LEU A 15 -32.16 -24.56 -17.79
CA LEU A 15 -30.74 -24.57 -17.46
C LEU A 15 -30.18 -23.33 -18.12
N GLY A 16 -30.35 -22.19 -17.45
CA GLY A 16 -29.52 -21.03 -17.66
C GLY A 16 -28.10 -21.55 -17.51
N SER A 17 -27.39 -21.60 -18.62
CA SER A 17 -25.96 -21.84 -18.66
C SER A 17 -25.33 -20.72 -17.85
N ALA A 18 -25.18 -20.95 -16.55
CA ALA A 18 -24.17 -20.31 -15.74
C ALA A 18 -22.85 -20.71 -16.41
N SER A 19 -22.46 -19.91 -17.40
CA SER A 19 -21.09 -19.89 -17.87
C SER A 19 -20.28 -19.59 -16.64
N PHE A 20 -19.69 -20.61 -16.05
CA PHE A 20 -18.50 -20.47 -15.23
C PHE A 20 -17.43 -19.91 -16.16
N ALA A 21 -17.52 -18.61 -16.45
CA ALA A 21 -16.38 -17.86 -16.95
C ALA A 21 -15.26 -18.22 -15.98
N ALA A 22 -14.17 -18.80 -16.51
CA ALA A 22 -13.01 -19.15 -15.73
C ALA A 22 -12.54 -17.87 -15.04
N GLY A 23 -12.96 -17.68 -13.80
CA GLY A 23 -12.74 -16.44 -13.07
C GLY A 23 -11.24 -16.19 -12.97
N ILE A 24 -10.84 -14.93 -13.04
CA ILE A 24 -9.43 -14.57 -12.87
C ILE A 24 -9.02 -15.06 -11.47
N LYS A 25 -7.92 -15.82 -11.40
CA LYS A 25 -7.43 -16.34 -10.12
C LYS A 25 -7.02 -15.15 -9.23
N PRO A 26 -7.63 -14.99 -8.03
CA PRO A 26 -7.23 -13.94 -7.11
C PRO A 26 -5.76 -14.04 -6.72
N ARG A 27 -5.13 -12.88 -6.47
CA ARG A 27 -3.75 -12.76 -6.02
C ARG A 27 -3.69 -12.10 -4.65
N ALA A 28 -2.77 -12.58 -3.81
CA ALA A 28 -2.56 -12.08 -2.46
C ALA A 28 -1.54 -10.92 -2.49
N CYS A 29 -1.84 -9.87 -3.27
CA CYS A 29 -0.86 -8.83 -3.63
C CYS A 29 -0.32 -8.04 -2.42
N LEU A 30 -1.13 -7.80 -1.38
CA LEU A 30 -0.64 -7.16 -0.16
C LEU A 30 0.29 -8.09 0.62
N THR A 31 -0.10 -9.36 0.78
CA THR A 31 0.74 -10.35 1.47
C THR A 31 2.04 -10.59 0.73
N GLU A 32 2.01 -10.72 -0.60
CA GLU A 32 3.20 -10.80 -1.46
C GLU A 32 4.12 -9.60 -1.22
N HIS A 33 3.60 -8.37 -1.29
CA HIS A 33 4.37 -7.15 -1.05
C HIS A 33 5.03 -7.11 0.34
N ILE A 34 4.30 -7.44 1.40
CA ILE A 34 4.83 -7.42 2.78
C ILE A 34 5.84 -8.55 3.02
N ASP A 35 5.62 -9.74 2.46
CA ASP A 35 6.57 -10.85 2.56
C ASP A 35 7.89 -10.53 1.83
N GLU A 36 7.82 -9.94 0.63
CA GLU A 36 8.99 -9.48 -0.13
C GLU A 36 9.75 -8.39 0.63
N ALA A 37 9.05 -7.41 1.22
CA ALA A 37 9.66 -6.35 2.02
C ALA A 37 10.40 -6.91 3.24
N LEU A 38 9.74 -7.82 3.97
CA LEU A 38 10.31 -8.48 5.14
C LEU A 38 11.55 -9.32 4.78
N GLU A 39 11.54 -10.02 3.65
CA GLU A 39 12.69 -10.76 3.16
C GLU A 39 13.85 -9.81 2.82
N LEU A 40 13.56 -8.75 2.05
CA LEU A 40 14.55 -7.77 1.63
C LEU A 40 15.22 -7.10 2.85
N ASN A 41 14.43 -6.67 3.83
CA ASN A 41 14.92 -5.94 4.99
C ASN A 41 15.68 -6.84 5.96
N LYS A 42 15.29 -8.10 6.13
CA LYS A 42 16.11 -9.11 6.82
C LYS A 42 17.45 -9.34 6.12
N LYS A 43 17.45 -9.41 4.77
CA LYS A 43 18.66 -9.62 3.97
C LYS A 43 19.62 -8.44 4.08
N ARG A 44 19.11 -7.21 4.10
CA ARG A 44 19.93 -5.98 4.15
C ARG A 44 20.40 -5.60 5.54
N ALA A 45 19.67 -5.97 6.59
CA ALA A 45 20.01 -5.60 7.97
C ALA A 45 21.49 -5.89 8.35
N PRO A 46 22.07 -7.08 8.08
CA PRO A 46 23.48 -7.34 8.41
C PRO A 46 24.47 -6.43 7.68
N HIS A 47 24.12 -5.91 6.51
CA HIS A 47 24.98 -4.98 5.77
C HIS A 47 25.01 -3.61 6.46
N TYR A 48 23.84 -3.08 6.81
CA TYR A 48 23.76 -1.82 7.57
C TYR A 48 24.47 -1.92 8.91
N GLU A 49 24.28 -3.04 9.62
CA GLU A 49 24.91 -3.24 10.93
C GLU A 49 26.43 -3.20 10.85
N ARG A 50 27.03 -3.81 9.81
CA ARG A 50 28.48 -3.72 9.59
C ARG A 50 28.93 -2.31 9.25
N LEU A 51 28.20 -1.62 8.38
CA LEU A 51 28.56 -0.27 7.93
C LEU A 51 28.44 0.78 9.04
N SER A 52 27.53 0.58 9.98
CA SER A 52 27.24 1.53 11.06
C SER A 52 27.79 1.12 12.43
N ASN A 53 28.62 0.06 12.51
CA ASN A 53 29.05 -0.54 13.77
C ASN A 53 27.88 -0.84 14.74
N GLY A 54 26.79 -1.38 14.20
CA GLY A 54 25.60 -1.78 14.97
C GLY A 54 24.58 -0.69 15.25
N LYS A 55 24.88 0.59 14.97
CA LYS A 55 23.93 1.71 15.17
C LYS A 55 22.60 1.56 14.40
N SER A 56 22.59 0.87 13.26
CA SER A 56 21.40 0.64 12.43
C SER A 56 20.42 -0.39 12.99
N LYS A 57 20.78 -1.13 14.06
CA LYS A 57 19.95 -2.21 14.63
C LYS A 57 18.57 -1.72 15.04
N GLU A 58 18.47 -0.50 15.55
CA GLU A 58 17.19 0.04 15.99
C GLU A 58 16.26 0.32 14.80
N VAL A 59 16.78 0.92 13.73
CA VAL A 59 16.03 1.18 12.49
C VAL A 59 15.51 -0.13 11.89
N THR A 60 16.39 -1.13 11.73
CA THR A 60 16.01 -2.41 11.12
C THR A 60 15.01 -3.18 11.97
N LYS A 61 15.13 -3.14 13.31
CA LYS A 61 14.15 -3.75 14.22
C LYS A 61 12.78 -3.12 14.11
N ARG A 62 12.70 -1.78 14.02
CA ARG A 62 11.43 -1.06 13.87
C ARG A 62 10.77 -1.39 12.55
N LEU A 63 11.51 -1.30 11.44
CA LEU A 63 11.02 -1.64 10.11
C LEU A 63 10.49 -3.08 10.04
N ILE A 64 11.29 -4.05 10.51
CA ILE A 64 10.89 -5.47 10.54
C ILE A 64 9.72 -5.72 11.51
N SER A 65 9.61 -4.95 12.60
CA SER A 65 8.48 -5.05 13.52
C SER A 65 7.18 -4.60 12.84
N MET A 66 7.20 -3.45 12.17
CA MET A 66 6.06 -2.93 11.41
C MET A 66 5.62 -3.94 10.34
N GLU A 67 6.55 -4.47 9.55
CA GLU A 67 6.26 -5.49 8.54
C GLU A 67 5.65 -6.76 9.13
N ARG A 68 6.16 -7.24 10.27
CA ARG A 68 5.58 -8.41 10.96
C ARG A 68 4.16 -8.16 11.42
N LYS A 69 3.85 -6.96 11.94
CA LYS A 69 2.47 -6.59 12.30
C LYS A 69 1.58 -6.59 11.06
N LEU A 70 2.02 -5.96 9.97
CA LEU A 70 1.28 -5.90 8.71
C LEU A 70 1.07 -7.29 8.09
N ARG A 71 2.07 -8.17 8.17
CA ARG A 71 2.00 -9.56 7.69
C ARG A 71 0.92 -10.38 8.40
N LEU A 72 0.59 -10.06 9.65
CA LEU A 72 -0.49 -10.77 10.37
C LEU A 72 -1.87 -10.40 9.82
N ILE A 73 -2.04 -9.17 9.35
CA ILE A 73 -3.33 -8.66 8.85
C ILE A 73 -3.47 -8.78 7.33
N SER A 74 -2.37 -8.85 6.58
CA SER A 74 -2.39 -8.86 5.12
C SER A 74 -3.23 -9.98 4.49
N PRO A 75 -3.22 -11.23 5.00
CA PRO A 75 -4.01 -12.30 4.37
C PRO A 75 -5.51 -12.07 4.50
N VAL A 76 -5.94 -11.38 5.57
CA VAL A 76 -7.34 -11.01 5.77
C VAL A 76 -7.76 -9.97 4.75
N ALA A 77 -6.96 -8.92 4.55
CA ALA A 77 -7.24 -7.91 3.54
C ALA A 77 -7.26 -8.50 2.12
N ASP A 78 -6.31 -9.40 1.78
CA ASP A 78 -6.30 -10.10 0.51
C ASP A 78 -7.53 -10.99 0.32
N LEU A 79 -8.00 -11.65 1.38
CA LEU A 79 -9.24 -12.45 1.34
C LEU A 79 -10.47 -11.59 1.04
N LEU A 80 -10.57 -10.41 1.67
CA LEU A 80 -11.69 -9.49 1.51
C LEU A 80 -11.82 -8.95 0.07
N VAL A 81 -10.71 -8.86 -0.68
CA VAL A 81 -10.74 -8.36 -2.06
C VAL A 81 -10.93 -9.44 -3.13
N GLN A 82 -10.86 -10.73 -2.76
CA GLN A 82 -10.97 -11.82 -3.75
C GLN A 82 -12.24 -11.78 -4.61
N PRO A 83 -13.45 -11.48 -4.08
CA PRO A 83 -14.65 -11.39 -4.90
C PRO A 83 -14.49 -10.40 -6.06
N PHE A 84 -13.90 -9.23 -5.80
CA PHE A 84 -13.63 -8.20 -6.80
C PHE A 84 -12.56 -8.65 -7.81
N GLN A 85 -11.48 -9.26 -7.33
CA GLN A 85 -10.41 -9.76 -8.21
C GLN A 85 -10.89 -10.86 -9.18
N ARG A 86 -11.82 -11.74 -8.75
CA ARG A 86 -12.36 -12.81 -9.61
C ARG A 86 -13.07 -12.29 -10.86
N VAL A 87 -13.63 -11.09 -10.79
CA VAL A 87 -14.27 -10.39 -11.92
C VAL A 87 -13.36 -9.33 -12.56
N GLY A 88 -12.05 -9.42 -12.31
CA GLY A 88 -11.05 -8.59 -12.95
C GLY A 88 -10.97 -7.16 -12.42
N ILE A 89 -11.33 -6.93 -11.15
CA ILE A 89 -11.10 -5.66 -10.46
C ILE A 89 -9.83 -5.85 -9.60
N PRO A 90 -8.68 -5.28 -10.01
CA PRO A 90 -7.36 -5.57 -9.43
C PRO A 90 -7.12 -4.82 -8.09
N MET A 91 -8.10 -4.86 -7.18
CA MET A 91 -7.95 -4.29 -5.84
C MET A 91 -6.72 -4.88 -5.13
N THR A 92 -6.06 -4.03 -4.34
CA THR A 92 -4.73 -4.22 -3.73
C THR A 92 -3.58 -4.41 -4.72
N CYS A 93 -3.74 -5.20 -5.78
CA CYS A 93 -2.71 -5.38 -6.81
C CYS A 93 -2.36 -4.08 -7.54
N ASP A 94 -3.34 -3.22 -7.79
CA ASP A 94 -3.08 -1.90 -8.35
C ASP A 94 -2.56 -0.91 -7.29
N TYR A 95 -2.74 -1.18 -5.99
CA TYR A 95 -2.31 -0.27 -4.91
C TYR A 95 -0.83 -0.43 -4.58
N PHE A 96 -0.29 -1.65 -4.65
CA PHE A 96 1.08 -1.96 -4.27
C PHE A 96 1.98 -2.11 -5.50
N ILE A 97 3.19 -1.56 -5.40
CA ILE A 97 4.26 -1.79 -6.37
C ILE A 97 5.11 -2.96 -5.90
N SER A 98 5.67 -3.71 -6.86
CA SER A 98 6.56 -4.83 -6.55
C SER A 98 7.80 -4.36 -5.81
N MET A 99 8.23 -5.10 -4.79
CA MET A 99 9.47 -4.82 -4.08
C MET A 99 10.72 -5.07 -4.94
N ASN A 100 10.56 -5.67 -6.12
CA ASN A 100 11.64 -5.79 -7.11
C ASN A 100 12.02 -4.45 -7.74
N GLU A 101 11.15 -3.44 -7.67
CA GLU A 101 11.44 -2.07 -8.12
C GLU A 101 12.28 -1.29 -7.08
N THR A 102 12.51 -1.86 -5.91
CA THR A 102 13.33 -1.25 -4.86
C THR A 102 14.79 -1.09 -5.35
N PRO A 103 15.43 0.08 -5.14
CA PRO A 103 16.79 0.31 -5.59
C PRO A 103 17.77 -0.76 -5.11
N LYS A 104 18.76 -1.11 -5.96
CA LYS A 104 19.84 -2.00 -5.55
C LYS A 104 20.59 -1.42 -4.35
N PHE A 105 20.98 -2.28 -3.42
CA PHE A 105 21.71 -1.89 -2.21
C PHE A 105 22.99 -1.12 -2.55
N ARG A 106 23.18 0.02 -1.89
CA ARG A 106 24.39 0.84 -1.90
C ARG A 106 24.85 1.05 -0.46
N ALA A 107 26.16 0.98 -0.26
CA ALA A 107 26.76 1.22 1.06
C ALA A 107 26.75 2.70 1.45
N VAL A 108 26.72 3.60 0.46
CA VAL A 108 26.82 5.05 0.63
C VAL A 108 25.82 5.72 -0.31
N ASN A 109 25.14 6.76 0.19
CA ASN A 109 24.28 7.63 -0.60
C ASN A 109 25.15 8.44 -1.59
N PRO A 110 24.84 8.44 -2.90
CA PRO A 110 25.59 9.22 -3.89
C PRO A 110 25.66 10.73 -3.61
N ALA A 111 24.68 11.28 -2.90
CA ALA A 111 24.68 12.68 -2.47
C ALA A 111 25.72 12.97 -1.36
N GLY A 112 26.36 11.93 -0.81
CA GLY A 112 27.33 12.07 0.27
C GLY A 112 26.69 12.36 1.62
N LYS A 113 27.52 12.84 2.55
CA LYS A 113 27.12 13.18 3.91
C LYS A 113 26.33 14.48 3.95
N ASP A 114 25.59 14.68 5.04
CA ASP A 114 24.90 15.91 5.36
C ASP A 114 25.12 16.32 6.82
N SER A 115 24.77 17.56 7.15
CA SER A 115 24.53 17.92 8.55
C SER A 115 23.19 17.36 9.01
N LEU A 116 23.15 16.72 10.19
CA LEU A 116 21.88 16.33 10.81
C LEU A 116 20.98 17.56 11.08
N ASP A 117 21.56 18.76 11.21
CA ASP A 117 20.80 20.01 11.35
C ASP A 117 19.96 20.36 10.11
N ASN A 118 20.15 19.68 8.99
CA ASN A 118 19.32 19.81 7.79
C ASN A 118 18.11 18.86 7.82
N PHE A 119 18.08 17.87 8.71
CA PHE A 119 16.92 17.02 8.89
C PHE A 119 15.74 17.85 9.41
N ARG A 120 14.64 17.80 8.66
CA ARG A 120 13.34 18.38 9.05
C ARG A 120 12.36 17.23 9.16
N PRO A 121 11.90 16.89 10.37
CA PRO A 121 10.85 15.89 10.55
C PRO A 121 9.60 16.23 9.76
N ALA A 122 8.97 15.22 9.17
CA ALA A 122 7.64 15.37 8.59
C ALA A 122 6.64 15.81 9.66
N ALA A 123 5.83 16.83 9.35
CA ALA A 123 4.78 17.35 10.23
C ALA A 123 3.53 16.43 10.24
N VAL A 124 3.71 15.16 10.64
CA VAL A 124 2.73 14.09 10.45
C VAL A 124 1.37 14.36 11.10
N GLU A 125 1.32 15.02 12.25
CA GLU A 125 0.05 15.41 12.89
C GLU A 125 -0.79 16.31 11.97
N VAL A 126 -0.15 17.30 11.34
CA VAL A 126 -0.80 18.23 10.41
C VAL A 126 -1.18 17.51 9.12
N MET A 127 -0.26 16.69 8.58
CA MET A 127 -0.51 15.88 7.38
C MET A 127 -1.73 14.98 7.57
N GLN A 128 -1.77 14.20 8.65
CA GLN A 128 -2.87 13.30 8.99
C GLN A 128 -4.18 14.06 9.17
N LYS A 129 -4.18 15.22 9.85
CA LYS A 129 -5.39 16.02 10.04
C LYS A 129 -6.08 16.34 8.71
N TYR A 130 -5.33 16.86 7.74
CA TYR A 130 -5.89 17.23 6.43
C TYR A 130 -6.21 16.01 5.56
N LEU A 131 -5.36 14.98 5.55
CA LEU A 131 -5.66 13.73 4.85
C LEU A 131 -6.94 13.06 5.38
N LEU A 132 -7.15 13.06 6.70
CA LEU A 132 -8.36 12.55 7.33
C LEU A 132 -9.59 13.42 7.07
N GLN A 133 -9.42 14.72 6.85
CA GLN A 133 -10.50 15.62 6.46
C GLN A 133 -11.01 15.23 5.06
N PHE A 134 -10.13 15.24 4.05
CA PHE A 134 -10.50 14.85 2.68
C PHE A 134 -11.05 13.41 2.63
N TYR A 135 -10.46 12.49 3.41
CA TYR A 135 -10.96 11.11 3.54
C TYR A 135 -12.41 11.05 4.05
N LYS A 136 -12.77 11.85 5.07
CA LYS A 136 -14.13 11.88 5.63
C LYS A 136 -15.13 12.48 4.65
N GLU A 137 -14.70 13.49 3.90
CA GLU A 137 -15.50 14.18 2.88
C GLU A 137 -15.58 13.37 1.56
N ARG A 138 -14.79 12.29 1.44
CA ARG A 138 -14.65 11.44 0.24
C ARG A 138 -14.12 12.20 -0.97
N GLU A 139 -13.35 13.26 -0.72
CA GLU A 139 -12.67 14.09 -1.71
C GLU A 139 -11.36 13.41 -2.13
N TYR A 140 -11.45 12.28 -2.83
CA TYR A 140 -10.29 11.44 -3.13
C TYR A 140 -9.27 12.12 -4.07
N ASN A 141 -9.73 12.98 -4.97
CA ASN A 141 -8.83 13.70 -5.87
C ASN A 141 -8.03 14.76 -5.10
N GLU A 142 -8.70 15.50 -4.23
CA GLU A 142 -8.13 16.51 -3.36
C GLU A 142 -7.15 15.88 -2.37
N LEU A 143 -7.50 14.72 -1.81
CA LEU A 143 -6.61 13.91 -0.98
C LEU A 143 -5.35 13.49 -1.75
N ALA A 144 -5.51 12.98 -2.98
CA ALA A 144 -4.37 12.58 -3.80
C ALA A 144 -3.45 13.75 -4.14
N ASN A 145 -4.01 14.89 -4.53
CA ASN A 145 -3.25 16.11 -4.83
C ASN A 145 -2.52 16.63 -3.58
N TYR A 146 -3.18 16.64 -2.43
CA TYR A 146 -2.54 17.05 -1.18
C TYR A 146 -1.39 16.11 -0.78
N ALA A 147 -1.58 14.79 -0.90
CA ALA A 147 -0.50 13.83 -0.67
C ALA A 147 0.69 14.06 -1.63
N ASP A 148 0.42 14.43 -2.88
CA ASP A 148 1.42 14.76 -3.89
C ASP A 148 2.24 16.01 -3.56
N GLU A 149 1.58 17.08 -3.11
CA GLU A 149 2.26 18.30 -2.65
C GLU A 149 3.22 17.99 -1.50
N LEU A 150 2.79 17.16 -0.54
CA LEU A 150 3.63 16.73 0.58
C LEU A 150 4.82 15.87 0.11
N ILE A 151 4.63 14.98 -0.87
CA ILE A 151 5.73 14.21 -1.47
C ILE A 151 6.77 15.15 -2.07
N HIS A 152 6.35 16.12 -2.90
CA HIS A 152 7.24 17.10 -3.51
C HIS A 152 7.98 17.96 -2.46
N GLU A 153 7.33 18.28 -1.33
CA GLU A 153 8.00 18.96 -0.23
C GLU A 153 9.12 18.12 0.38
N LEU A 154 8.84 16.83 0.68
CA LEU A 154 9.81 15.91 1.26
C LEU A 154 10.95 15.54 0.28
N GLU A 155 10.70 15.61 -1.02
CA GLU A 155 11.73 15.37 -2.06
C GLU A 155 12.78 16.47 -2.16
N ARG A 156 12.54 17.65 -1.56
CA ARG A 156 13.55 18.72 -1.50
C ARG A 156 14.80 18.28 -0.75
N GLU A 157 14.65 17.35 0.19
CA GLU A 157 15.76 16.69 0.86
C GLU A 157 15.56 15.16 0.82
N PRO A 158 15.94 14.49 -0.28
CA PRO A 158 15.57 13.11 -0.54
C PRO A 158 16.32 12.10 0.34
N ARG A 159 17.31 12.54 1.14
CA ARG A 159 18.07 11.70 2.09
C ARG A 159 17.24 11.29 3.30
N TYR A 160 16.19 12.03 3.63
CA TYR A 160 15.37 11.84 4.84
C TYR A 160 13.90 11.57 4.50
N ASN A 161 13.11 11.28 5.54
CA ASN A 161 11.65 11.12 5.49
C ASN A 161 11.17 10.10 4.44
N CYS A 162 11.96 9.07 4.20
CA CYS A 162 11.75 8.13 3.10
C CYS A 162 10.58 7.19 3.36
N MET A 163 10.35 6.78 4.62
CA MET A 163 9.21 5.96 4.97
C MET A 163 7.91 6.77 4.90
N VAL A 164 7.90 8.00 5.43
CA VAL A 164 6.75 8.91 5.33
C VAL A 164 6.41 9.19 3.87
N ARG A 165 7.41 9.51 3.04
CA ARG A 165 7.23 9.73 1.60
C ARG A 165 6.61 8.49 0.93
N HIS A 166 7.14 7.29 1.20
CA HIS A 166 6.59 6.05 0.64
C HIS A 166 5.12 5.78 1.03
N ILE A 167 4.75 6.07 2.28
CA ILE A 167 3.34 5.97 2.70
C ILE A 167 2.47 7.02 2.00
N LEU A 168 2.94 8.26 1.84
CA LEU A 168 2.21 9.29 1.09
C LEU A 168 2.02 8.90 -0.38
N GLU A 169 3.04 8.33 -1.03
CA GLU A 169 2.91 7.84 -2.41
C GLU A 169 1.86 6.73 -2.51
N SER A 170 1.79 5.83 -1.50
CA SER A 170 0.76 4.80 -1.40
C SER A 170 -0.65 5.40 -1.20
N ILE A 171 -0.78 6.38 -0.31
CA ILE A 171 -2.03 7.11 -0.03
C ILE A 171 -2.55 7.77 -1.31
N ARG A 172 -1.68 8.51 -2.01
CA ARG A 172 -1.97 9.16 -3.29
C ARG A 172 -2.50 8.16 -4.31
N ARG A 173 -1.77 7.06 -4.51
CA ARG A 173 -2.13 6.01 -5.47
C ARG A 173 -3.47 5.36 -5.14
N ILE A 174 -3.69 4.98 -3.88
CA ILE A 174 -4.95 4.39 -3.43
C ILE A 174 -6.11 5.37 -3.69
N ALA A 175 -5.97 6.64 -3.30
CA ALA A 175 -7.02 7.63 -3.45
C ALA A 175 -7.44 7.83 -4.91
N VAL A 176 -6.49 7.93 -5.85
CA VAL A 176 -6.78 8.02 -7.29
C VAL A 176 -7.53 6.79 -7.82
N LEU A 177 -7.23 5.59 -7.29
CA LEU A 177 -7.78 4.34 -7.80
C LEU A 177 -9.14 3.95 -7.19
N ILE A 178 -9.51 4.51 -6.03
CA ILE A 178 -10.79 4.22 -5.37
C ILE A 178 -11.99 4.44 -6.31
N PRO A 179 -12.18 5.62 -6.95
CA PRO A 179 -13.34 5.86 -7.80
C PRO A 179 -13.41 4.89 -8.99
N ARG A 180 -12.25 4.51 -9.54
CA ARG A 180 -12.16 3.57 -10.66
C ARG A 180 -12.60 2.17 -10.24
N HIS A 181 -12.06 1.65 -9.14
CA HIS A 181 -12.44 0.33 -8.63
C HIS A 181 -13.92 0.28 -8.23
N GLU A 182 -14.44 1.35 -7.64
CA GLU A 182 -15.86 1.44 -7.29
C GLU A 182 -16.75 1.36 -8.52
N LYS A 183 -16.45 2.15 -9.55
CA LYS A 183 -17.18 2.09 -10.81
C LYS A 183 -17.17 0.69 -11.41
N MET A 184 -16.01 0.02 -11.42
CA MET A 184 -15.91 -1.34 -11.93
C MET A 184 -16.72 -2.35 -11.11
N ALA A 185 -16.79 -2.21 -9.78
CA ALA A 185 -17.59 -3.09 -8.94
C ALA A 185 -19.10 -2.89 -9.13
N GLN A 186 -19.54 -1.63 -9.23
CA GLN A 186 -20.94 -1.31 -9.52
C GLN A 186 -21.36 -1.89 -10.88
N GLU A 187 -20.52 -1.76 -11.91
CA GLU A 187 -20.82 -2.25 -13.26
C GLU A 187 -20.78 -3.79 -13.39
N ARG A 188 -19.88 -4.47 -12.67
CA ARG A 188 -19.63 -5.91 -12.86
C ARG A 188 -20.31 -6.81 -11.83
N LEU A 189 -20.59 -6.29 -10.63
CA LEU A 189 -21.14 -7.06 -9.51
C LEU A 189 -22.42 -6.44 -8.94
N GLY A 190 -22.71 -5.16 -9.21
CA GLY A 190 -23.71 -4.42 -8.45
C GLY A 190 -23.35 -4.30 -6.96
N ASP A 191 -22.05 -4.33 -6.65
CA ASP A 191 -21.49 -4.31 -5.30
C ASP A 191 -20.54 -3.12 -5.14
N SER A 192 -20.11 -2.83 -3.91
CA SER A 192 -19.30 -1.66 -3.55
C SER A 192 -17.94 -2.06 -2.96
N THR A 193 -16.88 -1.48 -3.52
CA THR A 193 -15.51 -1.56 -2.98
C THR A 193 -15.28 -0.60 -1.82
N MET A 194 -16.17 0.38 -1.60
CA MET A 194 -15.94 1.51 -0.71
C MET A 194 -15.51 1.10 0.70
N PHE A 195 -16.09 0.06 1.27
CA PHE A 195 -15.72 -0.38 2.62
C PHE A 195 -14.23 -0.77 2.70
N ILE A 196 -13.80 -1.71 1.86
CA ILE A 196 -12.43 -2.22 1.89
C ILE A 196 -11.43 -1.17 1.38
N ALA A 197 -11.81 -0.36 0.38
CA ALA A 197 -10.94 0.67 -0.16
C ALA A 197 -10.69 1.80 0.86
N ASN A 198 -11.72 2.23 1.59
CA ASN A 198 -11.56 3.21 2.66
C ASN A 198 -10.81 2.65 3.87
N LEU A 199 -11.01 1.37 4.21
CA LEU A 199 -10.22 0.72 5.26
C LEU A 199 -8.73 0.77 4.91
N MET A 200 -8.36 0.41 3.67
CA MET A 200 -6.98 0.46 3.20
C MET A 200 -6.41 1.87 3.25
N LEU A 201 -7.11 2.86 2.70
CA LEU A 201 -6.68 4.26 2.69
C LEU A 201 -6.46 4.80 4.11
N ARG A 202 -7.44 4.59 5.01
CA ARG A 202 -7.35 5.04 6.41
C ARG A 202 -6.20 4.36 7.15
N SER A 203 -5.98 3.07 6.92
CA SER A 203 -4.85 2.34 7.49
C SER A 203 -3.51 2.94 7.06
N HIS A 204 -3.35 3.35 5.80
CA HIS A 204 -2.12 4.02 5.35
C HIS A 204 -1.93 5.40 5.99
N ILE A 205 -3.00 6.19 6.12
CA ILE A 205 -2.93 7.48 6.84
C ILE A 205 -2.47 7.27 8.29
N ALA A 206 -2.96 6.23 8.96
CA ALA A 206 -2.55 5.90 10.33
C ALA A 206 -1.08 5.44 10.43
N LEU A 207 -0.49 4.89 9.37
CA LEU A 207 0.92 4.46 9.36
C LEU A 207 1.92 5.63 9.33
N LEU A 208 1.47 6.87 9.09
CA LEU A 208 2.35 8.04 9.05
C LEU A 208 3.12 8.27 10.36
N ASP A 209 2.51 7.99 11.52
CA ASP A 209 3.17 8.16 12.83
C ASP A 209 4.35 7.18 13.00
N GLU A 210 4.10 5.87 12.83
CA GLU A 210 5.14 4.84 12.92
C GLU A 210 6.22 5.05 11.83
N SER A 211 5.84 5.55 10.66
CA SER A 211 6.77 5.90 9.58
C SER A 211 7.70 7.05 9.96
N SER A 212 7.15 8.10 10.58
CA SER A 212 7.94 9.25 11.05
C SER A 212 8.90 8.85 12.16
N GLU A 213 8.50 7.96 13.07
CA GLU A 213 9.40 7.40 14.08
C GLU A 213 10.59 6.66 13.45
N ILE A 214 10.33 5.84 12.42
CA ILE A 214 11.38 5.13 11.68
C ILE A 214 12.34 6.12 11.03
N ASP A 215 11.82 7.14 10.34
CA ASP A 215 12.63 8.16 9.67
C ASP A 215 13.46 8.98 10.68
N HIS A 216 12.90 9.32 11.84
CA HIS A 216 13.61 9.99 12.92
C HIS A 216 14.83 9.20 13.42
N VAL A 217 14.66 7.89 13.63
CA VAL A 217 15.76 7.02 14.08
C VAL A 217 16.78 6.79 12.96
N ALA A 218 16.34 6.82 11.70
CA ALA A 218 17.22 6.67 10.54
C ALA A 218 18.04 7.94 10.23
N ALA A 219 17.54 9.12 10.55
CA ALA A 219 18.14 10.41 10.15
C ALA A 219 19.63 10.56 10.53
N PRO A 220 20.10 10.20 11.75
CA PRO A 220 21.53 10.28 12.07
C PRO A 220 22.42 9.40 11.19
N LEU A 221 21.91 8.26 10.72
CA LEU A 221 22.64 7.35 9.83
C LEU A 221 22.62 7.86 8.39
N GLN A 222 21.49 8.42 7.97
CA GLN A 222 21.32 9.03 6.66
C GLN A 222 22.20 10.28 6.50
N ALA A 223 22.36 11.08 7.55
CA ALA A 223 23.30 12.20 7.60
C ALA A 223 24.77 11.75 7.39
N GLU A 224 25.13 10.56 7.90
CA GLU A 224 26.43 9.92 7.62
C GLU A 224 26.48 9.18 6.27
N ALA A 225 25.57 9.51 5.37
CA ALA A 225 25.41 8.95 4.04
C ALA A 225 25.03 7.46 4.00
N LEU A 226 24.52 6.85 5.07
CA LEU A 226 24.00 5.48 5.03
C LEU A 226 22.54 5.51 4.52
N PRO A 227 22.23 5.01 3.31
CA PRO A 227 20.91 5.20 2.70
C PRO A 227 19.84 4.21 3.22
N ILE A 228 19.90 3.84 4.49
CA ILE A 228 18.93 2.95 5.15
C ILE A 228 17.51 3.51 5.03
N VAL A 229 16.51 2.64 4.91
CA VAL A 229 15.09 2.98 4.63
C VAL A 229 14.88 3.50 3.20
N CYS A 230 15.60 4.53 2.80
CA CYS A 230 15.41 5.21 1.50
C CYS A 230 15.64 4.31 0.29
N GLN A 231 16.56 3.36 0.39
CA GLN A 231 16.77 2.37 -0.67
C GLN A 231 16.02 1.06 -0.42
N ASP A 232 15.27 0.93 0.66
CA ASP A 232 14.61 -0.30 1.12
C ASP A 232 13.10 -0.32 0.78
N VAL A 233 12.59 0.77 0.23
CA VAL A 233 11.22 0.92 -0.28
C VAL A 233 11.26 1.25 -1.78
N PRO A 234 10.31 0.75 -2.58
CA PRO A 234 10.21 1.13 -3.98
C PRO A 234 9.55 2.51 -4.12
N TYR A 235 9.91 3.23 -5.18
CA TYR A 235 9.17 4.42 -5.58
C TYR A 235 7.80 4.00 -6.11
N ILE A 236 6.74 4.67 -5.65
CA ILE A 236 5.38 4.43 -6.13
C ILE A 236 4.96 5.61 -7.02
N PRO A 237 4.92 5.44 -8.37
CA PRO A 237 4.59 6.53 -9.28
C PRO A 237 3.11 6.91 -9.20
N TRP A 238 2.81 8.11 -9.71
CA TRP A 238 1.43 8.49 -10.03
C TRP A 238 0.82 7.44 -11.00
N PRO A 239 -0.39 6.92 -10.73
CA PRO A 239 -1.01 5.85 -11.52
C PRO A 239 -1.48 6.29 -12.92
#